data_AF-A0A3P7LF32-F1
#
_entry.id   AF-A0A3P7LF32-F1
#
_cell.length_a   1.000
_cell.length_b   1.000
_cell.length_c   1.000
_cell.angle_alpha   90.00
_cell.angle_beta   90.00
_cell.angle_gamma   90.00
#
_symmetry.space_group_name_H-M   'P 1'
#
loop_
_entity.id
_entity.type
_entity.pdbx_description
1 polymer ?
#
loop_
_entity_poly.entity_id
_entity_poly.type
_entity_poly.pdbx_seq_one_letter_code
_entity_poly.pdbx_strand_id
1 'polypeptide(L)'
;MTPAMVMRHLLDADVFAAATTEDLGRSLRTPAGLARALGQMLDPLTSSIDCPGGKAASNRERGWRLATLDYVLCHLREVVGLQALNCMTPRALALCLAPFLFGTVDNAETNSQVLEFLIEHWPRLSSGLYRRGSQTVSADNPQGPFADACLYACR
;
A
#
# COMPACT_ATOMS: atom_id res chain seq x y z
N MET A 1 -5.03 -9.17 30.61
CA MET A 1 -3.84 -8.93 29.76
C MET A 1 -4.33 -8.66 28.34
N THR A 2 -4.41 -7.39 27.95
CA THR A 2 -4.56 -7.02 26.55
C THR A 2 -3.24 -7.36 25.84
N PRO A 3 -3.25 -8.16 24.77
CA PRO A 3 -2.04 -8.31 23.97
C PRO A 3 -1.69 -6.91 23.46
N ALA A 4 -0.47 -6.45 23.72
CA ALA A 4 0.07 -5.29 23.04
C ALA A 4 -0.07 -5.59 21.54
N MET A 5 -0.92 -4.85 20.85
CA MET A 5 -1.04 -4.89 19.40
C MET A 5 0.26 -4.31 18.87
N VAL A 6 1.30 -5.16 18.80
CA VAL A 6 2.53 -4.84 18.11
C VAL A 6 2.09 -4.47 16.71
N MET A 7 2.29 -3.21 16.35
CA MET A 7 1.97 -2.72 15.01
C MET A 7 2.87 -3.50 14.06
N ARG A 8 2.32 -4.57 13.48
CA ARG A 8 2.98 -5.31 12.43
C ARG A 8 3.24 -4.34 11.29
N HIS A 9 4.37 -4.51 10.63
CA HIS A 9 4.76 -3.70 9.49
C HIS A 9 3.63 -3.65 8.45
N LEU A 10 3.44 -2.47 7.85
CA LEU A 10 2.34 -2.24 6.91
C LEU A 10 2.60 -2.91 5.56
N LEU A 11 3.88 -3.07 5.20
CA LEU A 11 4.34 -3.68 3.97
C LEU A 11 5.27 -4.86 4.28
N ASP A 12 5.26 -5.88 3.42
CA ASP A 12 6.11 -7.07 3.54
C ASP A 12 7.27 -7.01 2.55
N ALA A 13 8.49 -6.78 3.06
CA ALA A 13 9.67 -6.59 2.22
C ALA A 13 9.98 -7.80 1.33
N ASP A 14 9.76 -9.02 1.83
CA ASP A 14 10.08 -10.25 1.11
C ASP A 14 9.15 -10.44 -0.09
N VAL A 15 7.87 -10.11 0.10
CA VAL A 15 6.84 -10.15 -0.93
C VAL A 15 7.14 -9.12 -2.05
N PHE A 16 7.61 -7.93 -1.70
CA PHE A 16 7.95 -6.90 -2.68
C PHE A 16 9.28 -7.14 -3.39
N ALA A 17 10.28 -7.72 -2.72
CA ALA A 17 11.57 -8.05 -3.33
C ALA A 17 11.41 -8.95 -4.56
N ALA A 18 10.44 -9.88 -4.54
CA ALA A 18 10.13 -10.74 -5.69
C ALA A 18 9.44 -10.01 -6.85
N ALA A 19 8.72 -8.92 -6.57
CA ALA A 19 7.96 -8.16 -7.56
C ALA A 19 8.79 -7.06 -8.23
N THR A 20 9.80 -6.54 -7.55
CA THR A 20 10.79 -5.62 -8.12
C THR A 20 11.87 -6.38 -8.89
N THR A 21 11.72 -6.46 -10.21
CA THR A 21 12.86 -6.80 -11.09
C THR A 21 13.75 -5.56 -11.29
N GLU A 22 15.02 -5.76 -11.65
CA GLU A 22 16.03 -4.69 -11.84
C GLU A 22 15.63 -3.55 -12.80
N ASP A 23 14.49 -3.67 -13.49
CA ASP A 23 14.09 -2.79 -14.59
C ASP A 23 12.92 -1.84 -14.26
N LEU A 24 12.53 -1.68 -12.98
CA LEU A 24 11.42 -0.79 -12.59
C LEU A 24 11.60 0.59 -13.23
N GLY A 25 12.77 1.22 -13.05
CA GLY A 25 13.07 2.54 -13.59
C GLY A 25 13.05 2.65 -15.13
N ARG A 26 13.38 1.58 -15.88
CA ARG A 26 13.24 1.59 -17.35
C ARG A 26 11.79 1.36 -17.77
N SER A 27 11.06 0.52 -17.04
CA SER A 27 9.66 0.20 -17.31
C SER A 27 8.77 1.45 -17.21
N LEU A 28 9.05 2.38 -16.28
CA LEU A 28 8.26 3.61 -16.10
C LEU A 28 8.33 4.60 -17.29
N ARG A 29 9.31 4.47 -18.19
CA ARG A 29 9.49 5.42 -19.31
C ARG A 29 8.45 5.26 -20.42
N THR A 30 7.71 4.15 -20.44
CA THR A 30 6.66 3.91 -21.44
C THR A 30 5.31 3.71 -20.76
N PRO A 31 4.20 4.16 -21.38
CA PRO A 31 2.86 3.90 -20.82
C PRO A 31 2.59 2.41 -20.58
N ALA A 32 3.05 1.54 -21.49
CA ALA A 32 2.89 0.08 -21.37
C ALA A 32 3.72 -0.50 -20.20
N GLY A 33 4.95 -0.04 -20.03
CA GLY A 33 5.79 -0.47 -18.92
C GLY A 33 5.30 0.04 -17.56
N LEU A 34 4.75 1.25 -17.50
CA LEU A 34 4.07 1.75 -16.30
C LEU A 34 2.83 0.92 -15.96
N ALA A 35 1.99 0.60 -16.95
CA ALA A 35 0.82 -0.26 -16.73
C ALA A 35 1.22 -1.66 -16.23
N ARG A 36 2.30 -2.23 -16.77
CA ARG A 36 2.86 -3.49 -16.31
C ARG A 36 3.37 -3.40 -14.87
N ALA A 37 4.13 -2.36 -14.54
CA ALA A 37 4.64 -2.14 -13.18
C ALA A 37 3.50 -1.98 -12.17
N LEU A 38 2.45 -1.23 -12.51
CA LEU A 38 1.25 -1.12 -11.68
C LEU A 38 0.59 -2.49 -11.46
N GLY A 39 0.43 -3.28 -12.52
CA GLY A 39 -0.11 -4.64 -12.41
C GLY A 39 0.73 -5.55 -11.52
N GLN A 40 2.06 -5.52 -11.70
CA GLN A 40 3.01 -6.31 -10.90
C GLN A 40 3.03 -5.92 -9.43
N MET A 41 2.71 -4.66 -9.09
CA MET A 41 2.66 -4.18 -7.72
C MET A 41 1.33 -4.48 -7.00
N LEU A 42 0.26 -4.81 -7.72
CA LEU A 42 -1.05 -5.10 -7.11
C LEU A 42 -1.05 -6.41 -6.32
N ASP A 43 -0.40 -7.46 -6.82
CA ASP A 43 -0.32 -8.75 -6.13
C ASP A 43 0.45 -8.69 -4.80
N PRO A 44 1.67 -8.13 -4.73
CA PRO A 44 2.40 -8.01 -3.46
C PRO A 44 1.70 -7.07 -2.47
N LEU A 45 1.05 -6.00 -2.94
CA LEU A 45 0.19 -5.15 -2.11
C LEU A 45 -0.98 -5.94 -1.53
N THR A 46 -1.67 -6.72 -2.37
CA THR A 46 -2.80 -7.56 -1.93
C THR A 46 -2.34 -8.53 -0.84
N SER A 47 -1.21 -9.22 -1.07
CA SER A 47 -0.64 -10.16 -0.10
C SER A 47 -0.19 -9.49 1.21
N SER A 48 0.32 -8.25 1.17
CA SER A 48 0.74 -7.51 2.38
C SER A 48 -0.44 -7.03 3.24
N ILE A 49 -1.61 -6.84 2.60
CA ILE A 49 -2.84 -6.39 3.25
C ILE A 49 -3.64 -7.59 3.77
N ASP A 50 -3.54 -8.74 3.10
CA ASP A 50 -4.19 -9.97 3.52
C ASP A 50 -3.50 -10.57 4.77
N CYS A 51 -4.30 -10.95 5.77
CA CYS A 51 -3.79 -11.48 7.02
C CYS A 51 -3.63 -13.01 6.96
N PRO A 52 -2.53 -13.59 7.47
CA PRO A 52 -2.42 -15.02 7.70
C PRO A 52 -3.28 -15.40 8.93
N GLY A 53 -4.60 -15.57 8.73
CA GLY A 53 -5.55 -15.91 9.79
C GLY A 53 -6.95 -16.23 9.26
N GLY A 54 -7.74 -17.00 10.02
CA GLY A 54 -9.06 -17.48 9.61
C GLY A 54 -10.05 -16.39 9.14
N LYS A 55 -10.99 -16.79 8.26
CA LYS A 55 -11.78 -15.95 7.33
C LYS A 55 -12.49 -14.69 7.88
N ALA A 56 -12.88 -14.62 9.15
CA ALA A 56 -13.73 -13.53 9.66
C ALA A 56 -12.95 -12.44 10.40
N ALA A 57 -12.00 -12.82 11.26
CA ALA A 57 -11.09 -11.86 11.91
C ALA A 57 -10.15 -11.21 10.88
N SER A 58 -9.81 -11.94 9.80
CA SER A 58 -8.96 -11.47 8.71
C SER A 58 -9.60 -10.32 7.91
N ASN A 59 -10.91 -10.33 7.66
CA ASN A 59 -11.55 -9.28 6.84
C ASN A 59 -11.55 -7.90 7.51
N ARG A 60 -11.76 -7.84 8.83
CA ARG A 60 -11.71 -6.57 9.57
C ARG A 60 -10.28 -6.05 9.65
N GLU A 61 -9.32 -6.91 9.97
CA GLU A 61 -7.90 -6.54 10.02
C GLU A 61 -7.41 -6.06 8.65
N ARG A 62 -7.73 -6.79 7.59
CA ARG A 62 -7.48 -6.41 6.19
C ARG A 62 -8.04 -5.02 5.86
N GLY A 63 -9.27 -4.74 6.28
CA GLY A 63 -9.91 -3.43 6.09
C GLY A 63 -9.13 -2.31 6.80
N TRP A 64 -8.72 -2.52 8.06
CA TRP A 64 -7.91 -1.54 8.79
C TRP A 64 -6.53 -1.34 8.18
N ARG A 65 -5.87 -2.41 7.71
CA ARG A 65 -4.57 -2.33 7.04
C ARG A 65 -4.66 -1.50 5.76
N LEU A 66 -5.67 -1.77 4.93
CA LEU A 66 -5.91 -0.99 3.70
C LEU A 66 -6.20 0.47 4.02
N ALA A 67 -7.10 0.77 4.97
CA ALA A 67 -7.43 2.15 5.34
C ALA A 67 -6.22 2.91 5.92
N THR A 68 -5.39 2.22 6.72
CA THR A 68 -4.16 2.82 7.27
C THR A 68 -3.16 3.11 6.17
N LEU A 69 -2.93 2.16 5.25
CA LEU A 69 -2.02 2.36 4.13
C LEU A 69 -2.51 3.47 3.19
N ASP A 70 -3.83 3.52 2.91
CA ASP A 70 -4.47 4.55 2.10
C ASP A 70 -4.28 5.93 2.71
N TYR A 71 -4.55 6.07 4.02
CA TYR A 71 -4.31 7.30 4.75
C TYR A 71 -2.83 7.75 4.68
N VAL A 72 -1.90 6.84 4.99
CA VAL A 72 -0.46 7.16 4.99
C VAL A 72 -0.01 7.60 3.60
N LEU A 73 -0.37 6.87 2.54
CA LEU A 73 0.10 7.19 1.19
C LEU A 73 -0.59 8.44 0.61
N CYS A 74 -1.87 8.68 0.91
CA CYS A 74 -2.53 9.95 0.59
C CYS A 74 -1.83 11.12 1.28
N HIS A 75 -1.53 11.00 2.58
CA HIS A 75 -0.87 12.05 3.33
C HIS A 75 0.54 12.34 2.82
N LEU A 76 1.34 11.31 2.52
CA LEU A 76 2.69 11.51 1.95
C LEU A 76 2.63 12.21 0.58
N ARG A 77 1.59 11.94 -0.21
CA ARG A 77 1.39 12.65 -1.49
C ARG A 77 1.05 14.12 -1.30
N GLU A 78 0.31 14.49 -0.26
CA GLU A 78 0.08 15.90 0.08
C GLU A 78 1.39 16.59 0.44
N VAL A 79 2.25 15.93 1.23
CA VAL A 79 3.59 16.41 1.55
C VAL A 79 4.43 16.62 0.29
N VAL A 80 4.42 15.67 -0.64
CA VAL A 80 5.07 15.80 -1.96
C VAL A 80 4.45 16.94 -2.79
N GLY A 81 3.13 17.14 -2.70
CA GLY A 81 2.45 18.25 -3.37
C GLY A 81 2.98 19.63 -2.96
N LEU A 82 3.57 19.72 -1.76
CA LEU A 82 4.22 20.92 -1.21
C LEU A 82 5.74 20.92 -1.38
N GLN A 83 6.29 20.09 -2.28
CA GLN A 83 7.74 19.95 -2.49
C GLN A 83 8.47 21.28 -2.75
N ALA A 84 7.83 22.25 -3.42
CA ALA A 84 8.42 23.56 -3.66
C ALA A 84 8.70 24.36 -2.37
N LEU A 85 8.05 24.01 -1.26
CA LEU A 85 8.17 24.67 0.04
C LEU A 85 8.97 23.85 1.06
N ASN A 86 8.80 22.52 1.05
CA ASN A 86 9.43 21.63 2.04
C ASN A 86 10.64 20.85 1.50
N CYS A 87 10.95 20.95 0.20
CA CYS A 87 12.03 20.24 -0.48
C CYS A 87 11.95 18.69 -0.40
N MET A 88 10.82 18.13 0.02
CA MET A 88 10.63 16.69 0.17
C MET A 88 10.16 16.07 -1.15
N THR A 89 11.08 15.42 -1.85
CA THR A 89 10.75 14.57 -3.02
C THR A 89 10.11 13.26 -2.55
N PRO A 90 9.37 12.55 -3.43
CA PRO A 90 8.93 11.17 -3.16
C PRO A 90 10.09 10.28 -2.70
N ARG A 91 11.24 10.41 -3.38
CA ARG A 91 12.47 9.68 -3.03
C ARG A 91 12.97 9.97 -1.62
N ALA A 92 13.01 11.23 -1.22
CA ALA A 92 13.49 11.62 0.10
C ALA A 92 12.59 11.04 1.21
N LEU A 93 11.28 11.15 1.04
CA LEU A 93 10.31 10.54 1.97
C LEU A 93 10.45 9.02 2.01
N ALA A 94 10.61 8.38 0.85
CA ALA A 94 10.73 6.94 0.77
C ALA A 94 11.97 6.41 1.50
N LEU A 95 13.13 7.06 1.32
CA LEU A 95 14.37 6.72 2.02
C LEU A 95 14.22 6.83 3.54
N CYS A 96 13.49 7.84 4.03
CA CYS A 96 13.29 8.03 5.47
C CYS A 96 12.27 7.07 6.08
N LEU A 97 11.23 6.69 5.32
CA LEU A 97 10.06 5.99 5.87
C LEU A 97 10.04 4.50 5.56
N ALA A 98 10.79 4.03 4.56
CA ALA A 98 10.84 2.61 4.21
C ALA A 98 11.16 1.70 5.41
N PRO A 99 12.16 1.98 6.27
CA PRO A 99 12.45 1.12 7.42
C PRO A 99 11.27 0.94 8.38
N PHE A 100 10.42 1.97 8.52
CA PHE A 100 9.27 1.94 9.42
C PHE A 100 8.08 1.22 8.81
N LEU A 101 7.83 1.41 7.51
CA LEU A 101 6.69 0.81 6.82
C LEU A 101 6.91 -0.67 6.50
N PHE A 102 8.14 -1.05 6.16
CA PHE A 102 8.53 -2.44 5.90
C PHE A 102 9.02 -3.18 7.14
N GLY A 103 9.45 -2.45 8.18
CA GLY A 103 9.92 -3.07 9.41
C GLY A 103 11.32 -3.64 9.39
N THR A 104 12.05 -3.39 8.32
CA THR A 104 13.40 -3.89 8.13
C THR A 104 14.25 -2.83 7.47
N VAL A 105 15.54 -2.86 7.79
CA VAL A 105 16.58 -2.08 7.12
C VAL A 105 17.26 -2.88 6.00
N ASP A 106 16.93 -4.17 5.89
CA ASP A 106 17.41 -5.00 4.79
C ASP A 106 16.77 -4.55 3.48
N ASN A 107 17.51 -4.67 2.37
CA ASN A 107 17.06 -4.24 1.05
C ASN A 107 16.56 -2.79 1.02
N ALA A 108 17.16 -1.90 1.83
CA ALA A 108 16.72 -0.51 1.99
C ALA A 108 16.53 0.24 0.66
N GLU A 109 17.42 0.00 -0.31
CA GLU A 109 17.31 0.59 -1.65
C GLU A 109 16.03 0.14 -2.36
N THR A 110 15.79 -1.17 -2.44
CA THR A 110 14.59 -1.75 -3.04
C THR A 110 13.32 -1.30 -2.34
N ASN A 111 13.29 -1.38 -1.00
CA ASN A 111 12.13 -0.96 -0.21
C ASN A 111 11.82 0.54 -0.39
N SER A 112 12.86 1.37 -0.52
CA SER A 112 12.70 2.79 -0.82
C SER A 112 12.17 3.02 -2.23
N GLN A 113 12.65 2.27 -3.23
CA GLN A 113 12.12 2.35 -4.61
C GLN A 113 10.65 1.91 -4.69
N VAL A 114 10.28 0.86 -3.95
CA VAL A 114 8.88 0.41 -3.85
C VAL A 114 8.05 1.50 -3.22
N LEU A 115 8.46 2.04 -2.07
CA LEU A 115 7.68 3.08 -1.38
C LEU A 115 7.56 4.36 -2.22
N GLU A 116 8.62 4.76 -2.92
CA GLU A 116 8.60 5.87 -3.88
C GLU A 116 7.55 5.62 -4.97
N PHE A 117 7.56 4.43 -5.60
CA PHE A 117 6.57 4.04 -6.59
C PHE A 117 5.14 4.04 -6.03
N LEU A 118 4.95 3.55 -4.80
CA LEU A 118 3.66 3.57 -4.12
C LEU A 118 3.17 5.01 -3.91
N ILE A 119 4.02 5.91 -3.41
CA ILE A 119 3.69 7.33 -3.22
C ILE A 119 3.29 7.96 -4.56
N GLU A 120 4.07 7.78 -5.62
CA GLU A 120 3.83 8.41 -6.93
C GLU A 120 2.56 7.92 -7.62
N HIS A 121 2.18 6.66 -7.40
CA HIS A 121 1.11 6.02 -8.15
C HIS A 121 -0.06 5.52 -7.33
N TRP A 122 -0.11 5.87 -6.04
CA TRP A 122 -1.14 5.39 -5.12
C TRP A 122 -2.58 5.45 -5.65
N PRO A 123 -3.09 6.55 -6.25
CA PRO A 123 -4.47 6.61 -6.71
C PRO A 123 -4.85 5.52 -7.72
N ARG A 124 -3.88 5.07 -8.54
CA ARG A 124 -4.10 4.00 -9.52
C ARG A 124 -4.09 2.64 -8.82
N LEU A 125 -3.16 2.43 -7.89
CA LEU A 125 -3.02 1.20 -7.13
C LEU A 125 -4.21 0.98 -6.19
N SER A 126 -4.58 1.98 -5.39
CA SER A 126 -5.72 1.92 -4.47
C SER A 126 -7.02 1.62 -5.21
N SER A 127 -7.27 2.25 -6.36
CA SER A 127 -8.43 1.94 -7.20
C SER A 127 -8.50 0.46 -7.64
N GLY A 128 -7.34 -0.15 -7.93
CA GLY A 128 -7.21 -1.57 -8.26
C GLY A 128 -7.49 -2.47 -7.05
N LEU A 129 -6.99 -2.10 -5.87
CA LEU A 129 -7.21 -2.83 -4.61
C LEU A 129 -8.69 -2.82 -4.21
N TYR A 130 -9.35 -1.66 -4.28
CA TYR A 130 -10.79 -1.55 -3.98
C TYR A 130 -11.62 -2.38 -4.97
N ARG A 131 -11.30 -2.32 -6.28
CA ARG A 131 -11.99 -3.15 -7.30
C ARG A 131 -11.86 -4.65 -7.04
N ARG A 132 -10.65 -5.12 -6.68
CA ARG A 132 -10.39 -6.54 -6.36
C ARG A 132 -11.11 -6.95 -5.06
N GLY A 133 -11.16 -6.07 -4.06
CA GLY A 133 -11.86 -6.32 -2.79
C GLY A 133 -13.39 -6.39 -2.93
N SER A 134 -14.00 -5.65 -3.86
CA SER A 134 -15.44 -5.72 -4.10
C SER A 134 -15.89 -6.99 -4.82
N GLN A 135 -15.02 -7.63 -5.61
CA GLN A 135 -15.36 -8.87 -6.33
C GLN A 135 -15.50 -10.09 -5.41
N THR A 136 -14.87 -10.09 -4.24
CA THR A 136 -14.92 -11.23 -3.29
C THR A 136 -16.14 -11.22 -2.35
N VAL A 137 -17.01 -10.21 -2.41
CA VAL A 137 -18.13 -10.04 -1.45
C VAL A 137 -19.51 -10.35 -2.07
N SER A 138 -19.60 -10.80 -3.32
CA SER A 138 -20.89 -11.10 -3.95
C SER A 138 -21.28 -12.58 -3.87
N ALA A 139 -21.66 -13.04 -2.67
CA ALA A 139 -22.69 -14.04 -2.43
C ALA A 139 -22.99 -14.04 -0.92
N ASP A 140 -24.22 -13.67 -0.54
CA ASP A 140 -24.82 -13.78 0.79
C ASP A 140 -24.32 -12.86 1.92
N ASN A 141 -24.72 -11.58 1.89
CA ASN A 141 -25.47 -10.94 2.98
C ASN A 141 -25.77 -9.45 2.71
N PRO A 142 -27.03 -8.98 2.87
CA PRO A 142 -27.35 -7.56 2.88
C PRO A 142 -27.07 -6.97 4.28
N GLN A 143 -26.50 -5.76 4.30
CA GLN A 143 -26.19 -4.93 5.48
C GLN A 143 -25.03 -5.38 6.39
N GLY A 144 -23.90 -4.69 6.23
CA GLY A 144 -22.79 -4.69 7.18
C GLY A 144 -21.99 -3.38 7.10
N PRO A 145 -21.30 -2.98 8.20
CA PRO A 145 -20.84 -1.62 8.52
C PRO A 145 -19.69 -1.06 7.66
N PHE A 146 -19.41 -1.66 6.49
CA PHE A 146 -18.32 -1.24 5.61
C PHE A 146 -18.52 0.15 4.99
N ALA A 147 -19.77 0.60 4.86
CA ALA A 147 -20.07 1.94 4.35
C ALA A 147 -19.57 3.05 5.31
N ASP A 148 -19.57 2.80 6.62
CA ASP A 148 -19.21 3.83 7.62
C ASP A 148 -17.70 4.06 7.73
N ALA A 149 -16.87 3.05 7.46
CA ALA A 149 -15.42 3.20 7.51
C ALA A 149 -14.87 4.02 6.31
N CYS A 150 -15.46 3.86 5.13
CA CYS A 150 -15.08 4.65 3.95
C CYS A 150 -15.49 6.12 4.07
N LEU A 151 -16.60 6.42 4.77
CA LEU A 151 -17.07 7.79 4.98
C LEU A 151 -16.14 8.64 5.86
N TYR A 152 -15.30 8.02 6.68
CA TYR A 152 -14.33 8.74 7.53
C TYR A 152 -13.00 9.06 6.83
N ALA A 153 -12.68 8.37 5.74
CA ALA A 153 -11.43 8.57 5.00
C ALA A 153 -11.52 9.63 3.88
N CYS A 154 -12.72 10.15 3.59
CA CYS A 154 -12.98 11.11 2.51
C CYS A 154 -13.41 12.51 2.98
N ARG A 155 -12.85 13.02 4.08
CA ARG A 155 -13.04 14.41 4.51
C ARG A 155 -11.78 15.23 4.33
#